data_AF-A0A2V6HAM4-F1
#
_entry.id   AF-A0A2V6HAM4-F1
#
_cell.length_a   1.000
_cell.length_b   1.000
_cell.length_c   1.000
_cell.angle_alpha   90.00
_cell.angle_beta   90.00
_cell.angle_gamma   90.00
#
_symmetry.space_group_name_H-M   'P 1'
#
loop_
_entity.id
_entity.type
_entity.pdbx_description
1 polymer ?
#
loop_
_entity_poly.entity_id
_entity_poly.type
_entity_poly.pdbx_seq_one_letter_code
_entity_poly.pdbx_strand_id
1 'polypeptide(L)'
;VPIFNLMEDAATAEISRAQVWQWIRHPRGVLTDGRKVTKELFRSVLDEELGKIKATVGTDRFEKGKFDTARELFDKITTDDQFVEFLTLPGYDKLD
;
A
#
# COMPACT_ATOMS: atom_id res chain seq x y z
N VAL A 1 -11.09 6.38 8.56
CA VAL A 1 -10.66 5.12 9.20
C VAL A 1 -9.64 5.48 10.27
N PRO A 2 -9.87 5.16 11.55
CA PRO A 2 -8.90 5.47 12.60
C PRO A 2 -7.65 4.58 12.44
N ILE A 3 -6.51 5.18 12.12
CA ILE A 3 -5.21 4.51 12.00
C ILE A 3 -4.21 5.33 12.81
N PHE A 4 -3.52 4.69 13.75
CA PHE A 4 -2.55 5.35 14.65
C PHE A 4 -3.06 6.65 15.30
N ASN A 5 -4.32 6.65 15.75
CA ASN A 5 -5.03 7.79 16.36
C ASN A 5 -5.32 8.98 15.43
N LEU A 6 -5.13 8.81 14.12
CA LEU A 6 -5.51 9.79 13.09
C LEU A 6 -6.75 9.33 12.33
N MET A 7 -7.57 10.28 11.90
CA MET A 7 -8.75 9.99 11.08
C MET A 7 -8.36 10.06 9.60
N GLU A 8 -8.03 8.90 9.04
CA GLU A 8 -7.58 8.81 7.65
C GLU A 8 -8.75 8.70 6.69
N ASP A 9 -8.63 9.30 5.51
CA ASP A 9 -9.56 9.16 4.39
C ASP A 9 -8.84 8.59 3.16
N ALA A 10 -9.53 8.58 2.01
CA ALA A 10 -8.96 8.09 0.76
C ALA A 10 -7.73 8.89 0.31
N ALA A 11 -7.66 10.20 0.62
CA ALA A 11 -6.56 11.05 0.19
C ALA A 11 -5.23 10.64 0.86
N THR A 12 -5.26 10.17 2.11
CA THR A 12 -4.09 9.59 2.76
C THR A 12 -3.56 8.38 1.99
N ALA A 13 -4.45 7.46 1.59
CA ALA A 13 -4.05 6.30 0.80
C ALA A 13 -3.54 6.69 -0.60
N GLU A 14 -4.12 7.72 -1.22
CA GLU A 14 -3.69 8.25 -2.51
C GLU A 14 -2.27 8.81 -2.47
N ILE A 15 -1.94 9.66 -1.49
CA ILE A 15 -0.61 10.22 -1.41
C ILE A 15 0.43 9.14 -1.06
N SER A 16 0.10 8.18 -0.19
CA SER A 16 0.99 7.07 0.15
C SER A 16 1.34 6.22 -1.07
N ARG A 17 0.36 5.77 -1.86
CA ARG A 17 0.65 4.94 -3.05
C ARG A 17 1.34 5.75 -4.15
N ALA A 18 1.01 7.03 -4.30
CA ALA A 18 1.62 7.89 -5.31
C ALA A 18 3.11 8.13 -5.06
N GLN A 19 3.51 8.35 -3.79
CA GLN A 19 4.91 8.52 -3.42
C GLN A 19 5.74 7.27 -3.75
N VAL A 20 5.26 6.09 -3.35
CA VAL A 20 5.97 4.83 -3.62
C VAL A 20 6.05 4.56 -5.12
N TRP A 21 4.95 4.75 -5.87
CA TRP A 21 4.92 4.61 -7.32
C TRP A 21 5.97 5.50 -8.00
N GLN A 22 6.11 6.75 -7.54
CA GLN A 22 7.09 7.71 -8.05
C GLN A 22 8.53 7.28 -7.70
N TRP A 23 8.78 6.85 -6.47
CA TRP A 23 10.14 6.43 -6.05
C TRP A 23 10.65 5.22 -6.81
N ILE A 24 9.78 4.25 -7.12
CA ILE A 24 10.13 3.09 -7.96
C ILE A 24 10.70 3.55 -9.31
N ARG A 25 10.11 4.58 -9.91
CA ARG A 25 10.41 5.00 -11.30
C ARG A 25 11.47 6.10 -11.40
N HIS A 26 11.50 7.02 -10.45
CA HIS A 26 12.37 8.17 -10.52
C HIS A 26 13.80 7.79 -10.10
N PRO A 27 14.87 8.17 -10.83
CA PRO A 27 16.26 7.82 -10.47
C PRO A 27 16.64 8.18 -9.03
N ARG A 28 16.16 9.33 -8.54
CA ARG A 28 16.34 9.80 -7.14
C ARG A 28 15.46 9.13 -6.09
N GLY A 29 14.62 8.16 -6.45
CA GLY A 29 13.87 7.35 -5.48
C GLY A 29 14.79 6.35 -4.78
N VAL A 30 15.66 6.88 -3.92
CA VAL A 30 16.67 6.15 -3.14
C VAL A 30 16.40 6.47 -1.68
N LEU A 31 16.36 5.44 -0.84
CA LEU A 31 16.19 5.59 0.60
C LEU A 31 17.41 6.26 1.22
N THR A 32 17.27 6.75 2.45
CA THR A 32 18.37 7.41 3.19
C THR A 32 19.55 6.49 3.46
N ASP A 33 19.34 5.18 3.47
CA ASP A 33 20.38 4.15 3.59
C ASP A 33 21.05 3.78 2.26
N GLY A 34 20.69 4.46 1.16
CA GLY A 34 21.29 4.26 -0.16
C GLY A 34 20.61 3.19 -1.03
N ARG A 35 19.61 2.45 -0.51
CA ARG A 35 18.89 1.47 -1.32
C ARG A 35 17.98 2.13 -2.35
N LYS A 36 18.06 1.69 -3.61
CA LYS A 36 17.12 2.09 -4.65
C LYS A 36 15.74 1.50 -4.35
N VAL A 37 14.69 2.31 -4.43
CA VAL A 37 13.31 1.80 -4.35
C VAL A 37 12.97 1.07 -5.64
N THR A 38 12.63 -0.22 -5.54
CA THR A 38 12.22 -1.10 -6.65
C THR A 38 10.90 -1.79 -6.33
N LYS A 39 10.30 -2.47 -7.33
CA LYS A 39 9.07 -3.25 -7.12
C LYS A 39 9.31 -4.40 -6.14
N GLU A 40 10.49 -5.01 -6.18
CA GLU A 40 10.91 -6.11 -5.30
C GLU A 40 11.05 -5.64 -3.86
N LEU A 41 11.73 -4.50 -3.65
CA LEU A 41 11.85 -3.90 -2.31
C LEU A 41 10.49 -3.49 -1.74
N PHE A 42 9.62 -2.92 -2.57
CA PHE A 42 8.27 -2.56 -2.15
C PHE A 42 7.47 -3.80 -1.71
N ARG A 43 7.49 -4.88 -2.49
CA ARG A 43 6.76 -6.12 -2.17
C ARG A 43 7.27 -6.79 -0.91
N SER A 44 8.59 -6.82 -0.68
CA SER A 44 9.14 -7.37 0.56
C SER A 44 8.67 -6.56 1.77
N VAL A 45 8.70 -5.22 1.68
CA VAL A 45 8.21 -4.34 2.75
C VAL A 45 6.70 -4.50 2.94
N LEU A 46 5.91 -4.65 1.87
CA LEU A 46 4.47 -4.88 1.96
C LEU A 46 4.15 -6.14 2.79
N ASP A 47 4.86 -7.24 2.55
CA ASP A 47 4.69 -8.49 3.30
C ASP A 47 5.13 -8.35 4.77
N GLU A 48 6.25 -7.67 5.03
CA GLU A 48 6.71 -7.35 6.39
C GLU A 48 5.68 -6.52 7.17
N GLU A 49 5.13 -5.46 6.55
CA GLU A 49 4.13 -4.59 7.17
C GLU A 49 2.81 -5.31 7.42
N LEU A 50 2.39 -6.22 6.52
CA LEU A 50 1.21 -7.06 6.78
C LEU A 50 1.39 -7.97 7.99
N GLY A 51 2.60 -8.51 8.19
CA GLY A 51 2.93 -9.26 9.40
C GLY A 51 2.78 -8.42 10.66
N LYS A 52 3.26 -7.17 10.65
CA LYS A 52 3.11 -6.21 11.76
C LYS A 52 1.66 -5.80 11.99
N ILE A 53 0.88 -5.61 10.93
CA ILE A 53 -0.55 -5.32 11.02
C ILE A 53 -1.27 -6.49 11.68
N LYS A 54 -1.03 -7.74 11.23
CA LYS A 54 -1.61 -8.94 11.83
C LYS A 54 -1.31 -9.04 13.32
N ALA A 55 -0.06 -8.77 13.72
CA ALA A 55 0.34 -8.74 15.12
C ALA A 55 -0.35 -7.63 15.93
N THR A 56 -0.59 -6.46 15.32
CA THR A 56 -1.19 -5.29 15.96
C THR A 56 -2.72 -5.41 16.12
N VAL A 57 -3.42 -5.87 15.08
CA VAL A 57 -4.88 -5.96 15.07
C VAL A 57 -5.40 -7.30 15.62
N GLY A 58 -4.52 -8.29 15.73
CA GLY A 58 -4.83 -9.66 16.13
C GLY A 58 -5.29 -10.55 14.97
N THR A 59 -4.97 -11.85 15.07
CA THR A 59 -5.24 -12.86 14.03
C THR A 59 -6.70 -12.91 13.60
N ASP A 60 -7.64 -12.93 14.55
CA ASP A 60 -9.09 -13.05 14.26
C ASP A 60 -9.60 -11.86 13.42
N ARG A 61 -9.21 -10.62 13.79
CA ARG A 61 -9.59 -9.42 13.05
C ARG A 61 -8.91 -9.35 11.68
N PHE A 62 -7.67 -9.82 11.59
CA PHE A 62 -6.95 -9.90 10.33
C PHE A 62 -7.63 -10.87 9.35
N GLU A 63 -7.94 -12.09 9.81
CA GLU A 63 -8.53 -13.14 8.97
C GLU A 63 -9.98 -12.87 8.57
N LYS A 64 -10.75 -12.16 9.42
CA LYS A 64 -12.10 -11.69 9.08
C LYS A 64 -12.11 -10.43 8.21
N GLY A 65 -11.00 -9.72 8.13
CA GLY A 65 -10.87 -8.49 7.36
C GLY A 65 -10.56 -8.76 5.88
N LYS A 66 -10.72 -7.74 5.03
CA LYS A 66 -10.35 -7.80 3.61
C LYS A 66 -8.85 -7.45 3.38
N PHE A 67 -7.94 -7.90 4.26
CA PHE A 67 -6.51 -7.54 4.17
C PHE A 67 -5.82 -8.11 2.94
N ASP A 68 -6.17 -9.34 2.52
CA ASP A 68 -5.61 -9.93 1.30
C ASP A 68 -6.06 -9.17 0.05
N THR A 69 -7.35 -8.81 -0.02
CA THR A 69 -7.86 -7.95 -1.10
C THR A 69 -7.20 -6.58 -1.10
N ALA A 70 -6.99 -5.98 0.07
CA ALA A 70 -6.30 -4.70 0.21
C ALA A 70 -4.84 -4.79 -0.26
N ARG A 71 -4.13 -5.87 0.09
CA ARG A 71 -2.76 -6.15 -0.36
C ARG A 71 -2.68 -6.23 -1.88
N GLU A 72 -3.57 -7.02 -2.49
CA GLU A 72 -3.60 -7.21 -3.95
C GLU A 72 -3.87 -5.89 -4.69
N LEU A 73 -4.86 -5.13 -4.21
CA LEU A 73 -5.19 -3.83 -4.79
C LEU A 73 -4.02 -2.86 -4.65
N PHE A 74 -3.41 -2.79 -3.47
CA PHE A 74 -2.32 -1.86 -3.18
C PHE A 74 -1.04 -2.21 -3.97
N ASP A 75 -0.71 -3.51 -4.12
CA ASP A 75 0.42 -3.94 -4.96
C ASP A 75 0.20 -3.52 -6.41
N LYS A 76 -0.99 -3.77 -6.95
CA LYS A 76 -1.35 -3.42 -8.32
C LYS A 76 -1.21 -1.91 -8.58
N ILE A 77 -1.92 -1.07 -7.82
CA ILE A 77 -1.95 0.37 -8.08
C ILE A 77 -0.60 1.08 -7.84
N THR A 78 0.31 0.44 -7.08
CA THR A 78 1.63 0.99 -6.77
C THR A 78 2.71 0.52 -7.76
N THR A 79 2.60 -0.72 -8.26
CA THR A 79 3.61 -1.33 -9.13
C THR A 79 3.28 -1.30 -10.61
N ASP A 80 2.01 -1.08 -11.00
CA ASP A 80 1.58 -0.95 -12.40
C ASP A 80 2.30 0.20 -13.11
N ASP A 81 2.69 -0.04 -14.37
CA ASP A 81 3.46 0.92 -15.17
C ASP A 81 2.67 2.18 -15.52
N GLN A 82 1.35 2.03 -15.69
CA GLN A 82 0.43 3.15 -15.81
C GLN A 82 -0.04 3.59 -14.44
N PHE A 83 -0.02 4.90 -14.20
CA PHE A 83 -0.55 5.45 -12.96
C PHE A 83 -2.07 5.51 -13.04
N VAL A 84 -2.76 4.72 -12.21
CA VAL A 84 -4.21 4.86 -12.06
C VAL A 84 -4.52 6.23 -11.45
N GLU A 85 -5.49 6.94 -12.02
CA GLU A 85 -5.80 8.31 -11.61
C GLU A 85 -6.29 8.34 -10.16
N PHE A 86 -7.24 7.47 -9.82
CA PHE A 86 -7.79 7.31 -8.48
C PHE A 86 -7.81 5.84 -8.06
N LEU A 87 -7.34 5.54 -6.85
CA LEU A 87 -7.41 4.20 -6.27
C LEU A 87 -8.85 3.72 -6.08
N THR A 88 -9.79 4.66 -5.97
CA THR A 88 -11.21 4.38 -5.81
C THR A 88 -11.82 3.73 -7.04
N LEU A 89 -11.28 3.95 -8.24
CA LEU A 89 -11.79 3.30 -9.46
C LEU A 89 -11.65 1.76 -9.39
N PRO A 90 -10.43 1.18 -9.30
CA PRO A 90 -10.29 -0.27 -9.13
C PRO A 90 -10.76 -0.76 -7.76
N GLY A 91 -10.81 0.11 -6.74
CA GLY A 91 -11.38 -0.22 -5.43
C GLY A 91 -12.90 -0.40 -5.47
N TYR A 92 -13.60 0.34 -6.34
CA TYR A 92 -15.05 0.27 -6.47
C TYR A 92 -15.50 -1.10 -7.00
N ASP A 93 -14.73 -1.69 -7.91
CA ASP A 93 -14.97 -3.05 -8.44
C ASP A 93 -14.84 -4.16 -7.37
N LYS A 94 -14.32 -3.82 -6.19
CA LYS A 94 -14.16 -4.73 -5.04
C LYS A 94 -15.22 -4.51 -3.96
N LEU A 95 -16.12 -3.56 -4.18
CA LEU A 95 -17.30 -3.36 -3.35
C LEU A 95 -18.38 -4.34 -3.84
N ASP A 96 -19.05 -4.98 -2.87
CA ASP A 96 -20.18 -5.87 -3.13
C ASP A 96 -21.44 -5.06 -3.46
#